data_AF-A0A951W4D1-F1
#
_entry.id   AF-A0A951W4D1-F1
#
_cell.length_a   1.000
_cell.length_b   1.000
_cell.length_c   1.000
_cell.angle_alpha   90.00
_cell.angle_beta   90.00
_cell.angle_gamma   90.00
#
_symmetry.space_group_name_H-M   'P 1'
#
loop_
_entity.id
_entity.type
_entity.pdbx_description
1 polymer ?
#
loop_
_entity_poly.entity_id
_entity_poly.type
_entity_poly.pdbx_seq_one_letter_code
_entity_poly.pdbx_strand_id
1 'polypeptide(L)'
;MTFNDLLTGEVWMSPEERLTHTNFITAVTAQLDARKVPASATLILRVAEAANLLHLARRLERGLTPSPEDPGNYSVTPALAEQIGKARERLRKALKEIEDTCATLGARASRGFADEIRPMLDKGADLLNDPRVTHETVAEIVPPETDNEDPDPGTTRAITPPAPAGRAPGRARAAARAPPCNHSPRHRHTPP
;
A
#
# COMPACT_ATOMS: atom_id res chain seq x y z
N MET A 1 -8.32 18.10 -5.78
CA MET A 1 -7.72 17.12 -4.86
C MET A 1 -7.28 17.87 -3.61
N THR A 2 -7.87 17.54 -2.48
CA THR A 2 -7.59 18.06 -1.14
C THR A 2 -7.00 16.93 -0.27
N PHE A 3 -6.49 17.23 0.92
CA PHE A 3 -6.09 16.18 1.86
C PHE A 3 -7.27 15.29 2.28
N ASN A 4 -8.48 15.85 2.38
CA ASN A 4 -9.68 15.07 2.68
C ASN A 4 -10.02 14.07 1.57
N ASP A 5 -9.77 14.43 0.31
CA ASP A 5 -9.98 13.51 -0.82
C ASP A 5 -9.08 12.26 -0.69
N LEU A 6 -7.86 12.43 -0.14
CA LEU A 6 -6.91 11.33 0.06
C LEU A 6 -7.37 10.35 1.15
N LEU A 7 -8.16 10.77 2.14
CA LEU A 7 -8.58 9.90 3.24
C LEU A 7 -9.38 8.67 2.77
N THR A 8 -10.02 8.77 1.61
CA THR A 8 -10.77 7.67 0.97
C THR A 8 -9.86 6.50 0.58
N GLY A 9 -8.59 6.79 0.27
CA GLY A 9 -7.67 5.85 -0.37
C GLY A 9 -8.10 5.48 -1.79
N GLU A 10 -7.36 4.54 -2.38
CA GLU A 10 -7.60 4.09 -3.75
C GLU A 10 -8.53 2.87 -3.81
N VAL A 11 -9.21 2.71 -4.95
CA VAL A 11 -10.17 1.60 -5.17
C VAL A 11 -9.53 0.21 -5.10
N TRP A 12 -8.23 0.10 -5.38
CA TRP A 12 -7.49 -1.16 -5.37
C TRP A 12 -6.97 -1.58 -3.99
N MET A 13 -7.07 -0.69 -2.99
CA MET A 13 -6.62 -0.97 -1.62
C MET A 13 -7.56 -1.96 -0.93
N SER A 14 -7.02 -2.85 -0.11
CA SER A 14 -7.82 -3.65 0.82
C SER A 14 -8.40 -2.76 1.94
N PRO A 15 -9.40 -3.23 2.71
CA PRO A 15 -9.91 -2.49 3.86
C PRO A 15 -8.82 -2.15 4.90
N GLU A 16 -7.91 -3.09 5.16
CA GLU A 16 -6.77 -2.89 6.08
C GLU A 16 -5.77 -1.85 5.55
N GLU A 17 -5.51 -1.88 4.24
CA GLU A 17 -4.65 -0.90 3.58
C GLU A 17 -5.28 0.49 3.60
N ARG A 18 -6.60 0.60 3.40
CA ARG A 18 -7.33 1.87 3.57
C ARG A 18 -7.20 2.42 4.98
N LEU A 19 -7.33 1.58 6.01
CA LEU A 19 -7.13 2.03 7.39
C LEU A 19 -5.71 2.58 7.61
N THR A 20 -4.69 1.86 7.15
CA THR A 20 -3.30 2.34 7.20
C THR A 20 -3.12 3.62 6.39
N HIS A 21 -3.77 3.74 5.23
CA HIS A 21 -3.74 4.93 4.38
C HIS A 21 -4.30 6.14 5.13
N THR A 22 -5.52 6.03 5.66
CA THR A 22 -6.17 7.09 6.44
C THR A 22 -5.31 7.51 7.62
N ASN A 23 -4.70 6.55 8.35
CA ASN A 23 -3.79 6.85 9.45
C ASN A 23 -2.55 7.63 9.00
N PHE A 24 -1.93 7.24 7.89
CA PHE A 24 -0.78 7.94 7.33
C PHE A 24 -1.14 9.37 6.92
N ILE A 25 -2.21 9.55 6.14
CA ILE A 25 -2.67 10.88 5.70
C ILE A 25 -3.00 11.76 6.91
N THR A 26 -3.74 11.23 7.90
CA THR A 26 -4.09 11.97 9.12
C THR A 26 -2.84 12.42 9.89
N ALA A 27 -1.85 11.54 10.04
CA ALA A 27 -0.60 11.86 10.71
C ALA A 27 0.19 12.95 9.96
N VAL A 28 0.31 12.83 8.63
CA VAL A 28 0.99 13.82 7.80
C VAL A 28 0.27 15.17 7.88
N THR A 29 -1.05 15.21 7.72
CA THR A 29 -1.84 16.45 7.79
C THR A 29 -1.71 17.11 9.16
N ALA A 30 -1.80 16.36 10.26
CA ALA A 30 -1.60 16.90 11.60
C ALA A 30 -0.20 17.53 11.78
N GLN A 31 0.84 16.91 11.20
CA GLN A 31 2.20 17.43 11.23
C GLN A 31 2.37 18.70 10.38
N LEU A 32 1.67 18.80 9.25
CA LEU A 32 1.65 20.00 8.42
C LEU A 32 0.92 21.15 9.12
N ASP A 33 -0.22 20.87 9.74
CA ASP A 33 -1.03 21.83 10.49
C ASP A 33 -0.26 22.40 11.69
N ALA A 34 0.42 21.54 12.45
CA ALA A 34 1.26 21.96 13.57
C ALA A 34 2.37 22.93 13.16
N ARG A 35 2.87 22.81 11.92
CA ARG A 35 3.89 23.69 11.33
C ARG A 35 3.30 24.84 10.51
N LYS A 36 1.97 24.97 10.47
CA LYS A 36 1.23 25.96 9.68
C LYS A 36 1.64 25.95 8.20
N VAL A 37 1.94 24.77 7.65
CA VAL A 37 2.28 24.63 6.23
C VAL A 37 1.00 24.77 5.41
N PRO A 38 0.89 25.73 4.48
CA PRO A 38 -0.31 25.86 3.67
C PRO A 38 -0.46 24.66 2.75
N ALA A 39 -1.69 24.16 2.62
CA ALA A 39 -2.01 23.13 1.64
C ALA A 39 -1.79 23.69 0.22
N SER A 40 -0.89 23.05 -0.53
CA SER A 40 -0.67 23.34 -1.95
C SER A 40 -0.96 22.11 -2.80
N ALA A 41 -1.33 22.31 -4.06
CA ALA A 41 -1.60 21.20 -4.97
C ALA A 41 -0.39 20.25 -5.11
N THR A 42 0.82 20.80 -5.18
CA THR A 42 2.07 20.03 -5.23
C THR A 42 2.25 19.20 -3.97
N LEU A 43 2.05 19.79 -2.79
CA LEU A 43 2.20 19.06 -1.52
C LEU A 43 1.20 17.92 -1.41
N ILE A 44 -0.07 18.14 -1.79
CA ILE A 44 -1.12 17.12 -1.78
C ILE A 44 -0.73 15.95 -2.70
N LEU A 45 -0.22 16.22 -3.90
CA LEU A 45 0.25 15.18 -4.82
C LEU A 45 1.43 14.38 -4.25
N ARG A 46 2.40 15.05 -3.60
CA ARG A 46 3.54 14.37 -2.98
C ARG A 46 3.14 13.48 -1.81
N VAL A 47 2.19 13.94 -0.99
CA VAL A 47 1.64 13.13 0.11
C VAL A 47 0.89 11.91 -0.42
N ALA A 48 0.09 12.07 -1.49
CA ALA A 48 -0.59 10.94 -2.14
C ALA A 48 0.40 9.91 -2.71
N GLU A 49 1.46 10.38 -3.38
CA GLU A 49 2.52 9.53 -3.93
C GLU A 49 3.24 8.73 -2.81
N ALA A 50 3.64 9.40 -1.73
CA ALA A 50 4.28 8.75 -0.59
C ALA A 50 3.36 7.70 0.07
N ALA A 51 2.06 8.01 0.24
CA ALA A 51 1.08 7.07 0.77
C ALA A 51 0.97 5.80 -0.11
N ASN A 52 0.92 5.96 -1.43
CA ASN A 52 0.85 4.83 -2.37
C ASN A 52 2.14 3.99 -2.33
N LEU A 53 3.31 4.63 -2.29
CA LEU A 53 4.59 3.93 -2.18
C LEU A 53 4.73 3.15 -0.87
N LEU A 54 4.21 3.68 0.24
CA LEU A 54 4.17 2.96 1.52
C LEU A 54 3.37 1.65 1.40
N HIS A 55 2.20 1.68 0.77
CA HIS A 55 1.38 0.48 0.59
C HIS A 55 2.01 -0.54 -0.33
N LEU A 56 2.64 -0.09 -1.43
CA LEU A 56 3.36 -0.99 -2.33
C LEU A 56 4.55 -1.65 -1.62
N ALA A 57 5.31 -0.89 -0.82
CA ALA A 57 6.40 -1.44 -0.01
C ALA A 57 5.87 -2.49 0.98
N ARG A 58 4.81 -2.18 1.73
CA ARG A 58 4.20 -3.11 2.69
C ARG A 58 3.63 -4.36 2.02
N ARG A 59 3.06 -4.26 0.82
CA ARG A 59 2.58 -5.42 0.05
C ARG A 59 3.72 -6.35 -0.33
N LEU A 60 4.83 -5.80 -0.81
CA LEU A 60 6.02 -6.59 -1.14
C LEU A 60 6.61 -7.24 0.12
N GLU A 61 6.65 -6.52 1.23
CA GLU A 61 7.12 -7.01 2.54
C GLU A 61 6.21 -8.11 3.11
N ARG A 62 4.89 -8.04 2.93
CA ARG A 62 3.97 -9.14 3.30
C ARG A 62 4.26 -10.42 2.52
N GLY A 63 4.82 -10.32 1.31
CA GLY A 63 5.30 -11.48 0.55
C GLY A 63 6.48 -12.20 1.22
N LEU A 64 7.10 -11.59 2.24
CA LEU A 64 8.13 -12.23 3.07
C LEU A 64 7.54 -12.93 4.31
N THR A 65 6.28 -12.65 4.66
CA THR A 65 5.64 -13.26 5.83
C THR A 65 5.21 -14.69 5.48
N PRO A 66 5.48 -15.69 6.33
CA PRO A 66 5.01 -17.05 6.10
C PRO A 66 3.51 -17.10 5.85
N SER A 67 3.09 -17.89 4.86
CA SER A 67 1.72 -18.38 4.90
C SER A 67 1.60 -19.39 6.04
N PRO A 68 0.56 -19.32 6.89
CA PRO A 68 0.31 -20.36 7.89
C PRO A 68 0.06 -21.73 7.25
N GLU A 69 -0.30 -21.78 5.96
CA GLU A 69 -0.54 -23.00 5.20
C GLU A 69 0.75 -23.67 4.71
N ASP A 70 1.86 -22.93 4.61
CA ASP A 70 3.15 -23.46 4.14
C ASP A 70 4.32 -22.79 4.90
N PRO A 71 4.50 -23.15 6.19
CA PRO A 71 5.47 -22.51 7.08
C PRO A 71 6.93 -22.85 6.76
N GLY A 72 7.21 -23.68 5.75
CA GLY A 72 8.56 -24.10 5.36
C GLY A 72 9.05 -23.54 4.02
N ASN A 73 8.16 -22.95 3.22
CA ASN A 73 8.47 -22.54 1.85
C ASN A 73 8.71 -21.04 1.74
N TYR A 74 9.81 -20.58 2.33
CA TYR A 74 10.30 -19.22 2.12
C TYR A 74 11.35 -19.24 1.02
N SER A 75 10.98 -18.83 -0.19
CA SER A 75 11.98 -18.35 -1.12
C SER A 75 11.89 -16.83 -1.16
N VAL A 76 12.68 -16.16 -0.30
CA VAL A 76 13.02 -14.76 -0.56
C VAL A 76 13.84 -14.75 -1.83
N THR A 77 13.17 -14.60 -2.96
CA THR A 77 13.87 -14.55 -4.24
C THR A 77 14.72 -13.28 -4.27
N PRO A 78 15.93 -13.31 -4.84
CA PRO A 78 16.73 -12.10 -5.02
C PRO A 78 15.96 -10.97 -5.72
N ALA A 79 15.05 -11.33 -6.64
CA ALA A 79 14.16 -10.38 -7.31
C ALA A 79 13.18 -9.67 -6.37
N LEU A 80 12.56 -10.40 -5.42
CA LEU A 80 11.66 -9.80 -4.44
C LEU A 80 12.42 -8.88 -3.48
N ALA A 81 13.58 -9.31 -2.98
CA ALA A 81 14.42 -8.48 -2.13
C ALA A 81 14.83 -7.17 -2.82
N GLU A 82 15.20 -7.24 -4.11
CA GLU A 82 15.52 -6.05 -4.92
C GLU A 82 14.31 -5.12 -5.10
N GLN A 83 13.12 -5.69 -5.36
CA GLN A 83 11.89 -4.91 -5.49
C GLN A 83 11.52 -4.18 -4.20
N ILE A 84 11.65 -4.84 -3.04
CA ILE A 84 11.45 -4.23 -1.72
C ILE A 84 12.43 -3.08 -1.51
N GLY A 85 13.72 -3.32 -1.78
CA GLY A 85 14.76 -2.29 -1.69
C GLY A 85 14.43 -1.06 -2.56
N LYS A 86 14.02 -1.27 -3.80
CA LYS A 86 13.58 -0.22 -4.74
C LYS A 86 12.33 0.52 -4.24
N ALA A 87 11.35 -0.17 -3.69
CA ALA A 87 10.13 0.44 -3.15
C ALA A 87 10.44 1.33 -1.94
N ARG A 88 11.26 0.85 -1.00
CA ARG A 88 11.69 1.61 0.18
C ARG A 88 12.54 2.83 -0.20
N GLU A 89 13.42 2.71 -1.19
CA GLU A 89 14.19 3.83 -1.73
C GLU A 89 13.28 4.91 -2.33
N ARG A 90 12.30 4.52 -3.14
CA ARG A 90 11.32 5.45 -3.72
C ARG A 90 10.49 6.13 -2.65
N LEU A 91 10.05 5.39 -1.62
CA LEU A 91 9.34 5.96 -0.49
C LEU A 91 10.18 7.02 0.23
N ARG A 92 11.46 6.73 0.52
CA ARG A 92 12.37 7.72 1.14
C ARG A 92 12.52 8.99 0.28
N LYS A 93 12.63 8.85 -1.04
CA LYS A 93 12.66 9.99 -1.96
C LYS A 93 11.36 10.80 -1.94
N ALA A 94 10.20 10.16 -1.95
CA ALA A 94 8.91 10.84 -1.88
C ALA A 94 8.75 11.61 -0.55
N LEU A 95 9.17 11.01 0.57
CA LEU A 95 9.20 11.71 1.87
C LEU A 95 10.15 12.92 1.84
N LYS A 96 11.31 12.79 1.18
CA LYS A 96 12.24 13.90 1.01
C LYS A 96 11.64 15.04 0.17
N GLU A 97 10.91 14.71 -0.90
CA GLU A 97 10.23 15.70 -1.73
C GLU A 97 9.10 16.43 -0.97
N ILE A 98 8.43 15.76 -0.02
CA ILE A 98 7.48 16.42 0.90
C ILE A 98 8.21 17.46 1.75
N GLU A 99 9.36 17.12 2.34
CA GLU A 99 10.16 18.07 3.12
C GLU A 99 10.58 19.29 2.30
N ASP A 100 11.13 19.04 1.11
CA ASP A 100 11.65 20.10 0.25
C ASP A 100 10.50 21.02 -0.22
N THR A 101 9.32 20.45 -0.47
CA THR A 101 8.10 21.22 -0.74
C THR A 101 7.70 22.07 0.47
N CYS A 102 7.74 21.53 1.68
CA CYS A 102 7.45 22.29 2.91
C CYS A 102 8.45 23.44 3.12
N ALA A 103 9.74 23.19 2.91
CA ALA A 103 10.79 24.19 3.01
C ALA A 103 10.59 25.35 2.01
N THR A 104 10.15 25.02 0.79
CA THR A 104 9.83 26.01 -0.26
C THR A 104 8.62 26.86 0.10
N LEU A 105 7.64 26.29 0.80
CA LEU A 105 6.44 27.00 1.27
C LEU A 105 6.69 27.88 2.51
N GLY A 106 7.96 28.06 2.91
CA GLY A 106 8.34 28.91 4.05
C GLY A 106 8.26 28.21 5.41
N ALA A 107 7.84 26.94 5.45
CA ALA A 107 7.89 26.12 6.64
C ALA A 107 9.26 25.42 6.71
N ARG A 108 10.28 26.15 7.17
CA ARG A 108 11.54 25.50 7.56
C ARG A 108 11.26 24.60 8.77
N ALA A 109 11.10 23.31 8.52
CA ALA A 109 11.05 22.33 9.58
C ALA A 109 12.41 22.36 10.31
N SER A 110 12.40 22.70 11.60
CA SER A 110 13.59 22.71 12.45
C SER A 110 14.19 21.30 12.65
N ARG A 111 13.44 20.26 12.26
CA ARG A 111 13.81 18.84 12.22
C ARG A 111 13.19 18.23 10.96
N GLY A 112 13.94 17.44 10.19
CA GLY A 112 13.45 16.83 8.95
C GLY A 112 12.28 15.88 9.22
N PHE A 113 11.24 15.93 8.39
CA PHE A 113 10.11 14.99 8.41
C PHE A 113 10.55 13.53 8.25
N ALA A 114 11.59 13.30 7.44
CA ALA A 114 12.27 12.03 7.27
C ALA A 114 12.89 11.56 8.57
N ASP A 115 13.48 12.45 9.38
CA ASP A 115 14.04 12.10 10.70
C ASP A 115 12.94 11.73 11.72
N GLU A 116 11.75 12.30 11.59
CA GLU A 116 10.59 11.97 12.44
C GLU A 116 9.92 10.66 12.05
N ILE A 117 9.92 10.30 10.77
CA ILE A 117 9.35 9.04 10.26
C ILE A 117 10.35 7.89 10.32
N ARG A 118 11.66 8.19 10.35
CA ARG A 118 12.73 7.19 10.42
C ARG A 118 12.52 6.12 11.50
N PRO A 119 12.12 6.43 12.75
CA PRO A 119 11.88 5.41 13.77
C PRO A 119 10.75 4.43 13.40
N MET A 120 9.76 4.86 12.59
CA MET A 120 8.70 3.98 12.10
C MET A 120 9.21 3.04 11.00
N LEU A 121 10.11 3.52 10.14
CA LEU A 121 10.74 2.72 9.09
C LEU A 121 11.80 1.75 9.64
N ASP A 122 12.54 2.17 10.66
CA ASP A 122 13.58 1.38 11.32
C ASP A 122 12.95 0.22 12.12
N LYS A 123 11.80 0.45 12.79
CA LYS A 123 11.02 -0.65 13.39
C LYS A 123 10.60 -1.72 12.38
N GLY A 124 10.33 -1.32 11.12
CA GLY A 124 10.09 -2.27 10.03
C GLY A 124 11.36 -2.98 9.54
N ALA A 125 12.53 -2.33 9.65
CA ALA A 125 13.82 -2.91 9.30
C ALA A 125 14.32 -3.93 10.34
N ASP A 126 14.10 -3.67 11.63
CA ASP A 126 14.49 -4.58 12.72
C ASP A 126 13.71 -5.89 12.64
N LEU A 127 12.43 -5.85 12.25
CA LEU A 127 11.64 -7.05 11.98
C LEU A 127 12.18 -7.90 10.82
N LEU A 128 12.93 -7.29 9.89
CA LEU A 128 13.51 -7.96 8.72
C LEU A 128 14.95 -8.43 8.94
N ASN A 129 15.64 -7.87 9.95
CA ASN A 129 17.04 -8.17 10.24
C ASN A 129 17.25 -8.84 11.61
N ASP A 130 16.18 -9.18 12.34
CA ASP A 130 16.29 -9.88 13.62
C ASP A 130 16.93 -11.26 13.42
N PRO A 131 18.15 -11.50 13.93
CA PRO A 131 18.83 -12.79 13.81
C PRO A 131 18.09 -13.91 14.57
N ARG A 132 17.11 -13.61 15.43
CA ARG A 132 16.26 -14.64 16.05
C ARG A 132 15.27 -15.28 15.08
N VAL A 133 15.05 -14.65 13.92
CA VAL A 133 14.33 -15.23 12.77
C VAL A 133 15.24 -16.13 11.94
N THR A 134 16.53 -16.26 12.29
CA THR A 134 17.38 -17.32 11.74
C THR A 134 17.22 -18.62 12.55
N HIS A 135 16.38 -19.49 12.01
CA HIS A 135 16.43 -20.97 12.08
C HIS A 135 16.36 -21.76 13.40
N GLU A 136 16.37 -21.18 14.61
CA GLU A 136 16.51 -22.05 15.81
C GLU A 136 15.43 -21.91 16.92
N THR A 137 14.50 -20.97 16.85
CA THR A 137 13.54 -20.73 17.96
C THR A 137 12.08 -21.13 17.68
N VAL A 138 11.81 -21.96 16.65
CA VAL A 138 10.44 -22.46 16.33
C VAL A 138 10.32 -23.97 16.56
N ALA A 139 11.31 -24.60 17.21
CA ALA A 139 11.27 -26.03 17.52
C ALA A 139 10.54 -26.37 18.84
N GLU A 140 10.09 -25.38 19.62
CA GLU A 140 9.48 -25.64 20.94
C GLU A 140 8.12 -24.96 21.11
N ILE A 141 7.24 -25.15 20.13
CA ILE A 141 5.79 -25.14 20.37
C ILE A 141 5.23 -26.37 19.66
N VAL A 142 5.56 -27.54 20.20
CA VAL A 142 4.76 -28.75 19.97
C VAL A 142 3.67 -28.72 21.05
N PRO A 143 2.39 -28.44 20.71
CA PRO A 143 1.32 -28.69 21.65
C PRO A 143 1.30 -30.20 21.95
N PRO A 144 1.04 -30.62 23.20
CA PRO A 144 0.90 -32.04 23.51
C PRO A 144 -0.17 -32.65 22.62
N GLU A 145 0.15 -33.79 22.00
CA GLU A 145 -0.74 -34.58 21.18
C GLU A 145 -2.08 -34.75 21.89
N THR A 146 -3.11 -34.07 21.40
CA THR A 146 -4.49 -34.40 21.78
C THR A 146 -4.84 -35.68 21.06
N ASP A 147 -5.03 -36.74 21.83
CA ASP A 147 -5.55 -38.02 21.37
C ASP A 147 -6.71 -37.81 20.39
N ASN A 148 -6.51 -38.25 19.15
CA ASN A 148 -7.54 -38.31 18.13
C ASN A 148 -8.59 -39.34 18.57
N GLU A 149 -9.73 -38.89 19.08
CA GLU A 149 -10.93 -39.73 19.12
C GLU A 149 -11.43 -39.94 17.68
N ASP A 150 -11.58 -41.20 17.31
CA ASP A 150 -12.06 -41.67 16.00
C ASP A 150 -13.37 -40.98 15.59
N PRO A 151 -13.46 -40.41 14.38
CA PRO A 151 -14.73 -39.92 13.85
C PRO A 151 -15.65 -41.08 13.45
N ASP A 152 -16.77 -41.17 14.15
CA ASP A 152 -17.91 -42.07 13.91
C ASP A 152 -18.35 -42.08 12.43
N PRO A 153 -18.27 -43.21 11.70
CA PRO A 153 -18.62 -43.29 10.28
C PRO A 153 -20.13 -43.46 10.13
N GLY A 154 -20.90 -42.38 10.32
CA GLY A 154 -22.34 -42.55 10.47
C GLY A 154 -23.26 -41.38 10.13
N THR A 155 -22.91 -40.42 9.26
CA THR A 155 -23.92 -39.48 8.73
C THR A 155 -23.56 -38.93 7.34
N THR A 156 -23.92 -39.70 6.30
CA THR A 156 -23.99 -39.18 4.93
C THR A 156 -25.27 -38.35 4.78
N ARG A 157 -25.19 -37.04 4.98
CA ARG A 157 -26.26 -36.12 4.54
C ARG A 157 -26.02 -35.73 3.09
N ALA A 158 -26.90 -36.18 2.21
CA ALA A 158 -26.95 -35.79 0.81
C ALA A 158 -27.13 -34.26 0.70
N ILE A 159 -26.12 -33.59 0.15
CA ILE A 159 -26.17 -32.17 -0.19
C ILE A 159 -26.85 -32.07 -1.55
N THR A 160 -28.12 -31.69 -1.56
CA THR A 160 -28.85 -31.30 -2.77
C THR A 160 -28.26 -29.98 -3.30
N PRO A 161 -27.82 -29.90 -4.56
CA PRO A 161 -27.31 -28.66 -5.12
C PRO A 161 -28.45 -27.62 -5.27
N PRO A 162 -28.22 -26.34 -4.94
CA PRO A 162 -29.20 -25.29 -5.18
C PRO A 162 -29.38 -25.03 -6.68
N ALA A 163 -30.63 -24.79 -7.07
CA ALA A 163 -31.06 -24.51 -8.44
C ALA A 163 -30.35 -23.28 -9.06
N PRO A 164 -30.11 -23.27 -10.39
CA PRO A 164 -29.47 -22.15 -11.06
C PRO A 164 -30.35 -20.90 -11.01
N ALA A 165 -29.84 -19.84 -10.39
CA ALA A 165 -30.49 -18.54 -10.34
C ALA A 165 -30.63 -17.93 -11.74
N GLY A 166 -31.84 -17.46 -12.03
CA GLY A 166 -32.28 -16.94 -13.31
C GLY A 166 -31.44 -15.79 -13.85
N ARG A 167 -31.23 -15.85 -15.16
CA ARG A 167 -30.60 -14.86 -16.02
C ARG A 167 -31.49 -13.60 -16.09
N ALA A 168 -31.04 -12.49 -15.51
CA ALA A 168 -31.69 -11.20 -15.66
C ALA A 168 -31.38 -10.54 -17.03
N PRO A 169 -32.31 -9.77 -17.62
CA PRO A 169 -32.22 -9.27 -18.98
C PRO A 169 -31.36 -8.00 -19.13
N GLY A 170 -30.89 -7.79 -20.36
CA GLY A 170 -29.86 -6.84 -20.74
C GLY A 170 -30.17 -5.37 -20.45
N ARG A 171 -29.13 -4.65 -20.00
CA ARG A 171 -29.05 -3.20 -20.10
C ARG A 171 -28.25 -2.82 -21.34
N ALA A 172 -28.93 -2.17 -22.27
CA ALA A 172 -28.37 -1.55 -23.46
C ALA A 172 -27.28 -0.54 -23.08
N ARG A 173 -26.08 -0.71 -23.65
CA ARG A 173 -25.02 0.30 -23.64
C ARG A 173 -25.36 1.36 -24.69
N ALA A 174 -25.69 2.56 -24.24
CA ALA A 174 -25.68 3.74 -25.08
C ALA A 174 -24.22 4.10 -25.43
N ALA A 175 -23.92 4.12 -26.74
CA ALA A 175 -22.63 4.54 -27.26
C ALA A 175 -22.49 6.06 -27.11
N ALA A 176 -21.62 6.51 -26.19
CA ALA A 176 -21.20 7.90 -26.11
C ALA A 176 -20.21 8.18 -27.24
N ARG A 177 -20.64 9.03 -28.16
CA ARG A 177 -19.93 9.54 -29.32
C ARG A 177 -18.80 10.47 -28.85
N ALA A 178 -17.55 10.15 -29.17
CA ALA A 178 -16.41 11.04 -28.91
C ALA A 178 -16.47 12.28 -29.82
N PRO A 179 -16.16 13.49 -29.33
CA PRO A 179 -16.02 14.67 -30.17
C PRO A 179 -14.70 14.65 -30.96
N PRO A 180 -14.67 15.21 -32.19
CA PRO A 180 -13.48 15.22 -33.03
C PRO A 180 -12.41 16.18 -32.50
N CYS A 181 -11.17 15.70 -32.47
CA CYS A 181 -9.97 16.49 -32.19
C CYS A 181 -9.78 17.58 -33.26
N ASN A 182 -9.78 18.84 -32.82
CA ASN A 182 -9.50 19.99 -33.67
C ASN A 182 -7.97 20.16 -33.75
N HIS A 183 -7.36 19.83 -34.89
CA HIS A 183 -5.96 20.14 -35.17
C HIS A 183 -5.84 21.56 -35.71
N SER A 184 -5.34 22.49 -34.89
CA SER A 184 -4.89 23.80 -35.38
C SER A 184 -3.47 23.68 -35.96
N PRO A 185 -3.22 24.20 -37.18
CA PRO A 185 -1.89 24.17 -37.79
C PRO A 185 -0.97 25.22 -37.15
N ARG A 186 0.26 24.80 -36.80
CA ARG A 186 1.35 25.69 -36.38
C ARG A 186 1.86 26.50 -37.57
N HIS A 187 1.71 27.82 -37.51
CA HIS A 187 2.48 28.73 -38.37
C HIS A 187 3.96 28.68 -37.96
N ARG A 188 4.83 28.36 -38.92
CA ARG A 188 6.29 28.53 -38.80
C ARG A 188 6.61 29.99 -39.14
N HIS A 189 7.18 30.71 -38.18
CA HIS A 189 7.90 31.95 -38.44
C HIS A 189 9.36 31.61 -38.76
N THR A 190 9.82 32.02 -39.94
CA THR A 190 11.23 32.12 -40.31
C THR A 190 11.70 33.54 -40.00
N PRO A 191 12.79 33.74 -39.23
CA PRO A 191 13.43 35.04 -39.08
C PRO A 191 14.45 35.32 -40.20
N PRO A 192 14.81 36.60 -40.40
CA PRO A 192 15.66 37.09 -41.50
C PRO A 192 17.13 36.69 -41.39
#